data_AF-A0A4Q5YPV3-F1
#
_entry.id   AF-A0A4Q5YPV3-F1
#
_cell.length_a   1.000
_cell.length_b   1.000
_cell.length_c   1.000
_cell.angle_alpha   90.00
_cell.angle_beta   90.00
_cell.angle_gamma   90.00
#
_symmetry.space_group_name_H-M   'P 1'
#
loop_
_entity.id
_entity.type
_entity.pdbx_description
1 polymer ?
#
loop_
_entity_poly.entity_id
_entity_poly.type
_entity_poly.pdbx_seq_one_letter_code
_entity_poly.pdbx_strand_id
1 'polypeptide(L)'
;MKEYIKLIRPKDWAKNLFLLIPVFFAGEIFNNQTVINIIGGFFCFSLVASSIYIINDYRDIEDDRMHPEKRTRPLAAGTVSKSAAIAICA
;
A
#
# COMPACT_ATOMS: atom_id res chain seq x y z
N MET A 1 -12.25 -2.46 -11.23
CA MET A 1 -11.16 -1.48 -11.03
C MET A 1 -11.15 -0.87 -9.63
N LYS A 2 -12.28 -0.30 -9.15
CA LYS A 2 -12.38 0.32 -7.81
C LYS A 2 -11.92 -0.60 -6.66
N GLU A 3 -12.26 -1.88 -6.71
CA GLU A 3 -11.89 -2.86 -5.68
C GLU A 3 -10.38 -3.15 -5.63
N TYR A 4 -9.70 -3.15 -6.78
CA TYR A 4 -8.24 -3.29 -6.84
C TYR A 4 -7.53 -2.07 -6.23
N ILE A 5 -8.04 -0.87 -6.49
CA ILE A 5 -7.54 0.36 -5.85
C ILE A 5 -7.76 0.30 -4.34
N LYS A 6 -8.94 -0.18 -3.90
CA LYS A 6 -9.23 -0.37 -2.47
C LYS A 6 -8.27 -1.37 -1.83
N LEU A 7 -7.90 -2.44 -2.55
CA LEU A 7 -6.98 -3.48 -2.10
C LEU A 7 -5.53 -2.99 -1.98
N ILE A 8 -5.05 -2.18 -2.93
CA ILE A 8 -3.71 -1.57 -2.92
C ILE A 8 -3.59 -0.46 -1.84
N ARG A 9 -4.72 0.11 -1.41
CA ARG A 9 -4.79 1.17 -0.39
C ARG A 9 -3.90 2.40 -0.67
N PRO A 10 -3.99 3.08 -1.82
CA PRO A 10 -3.24 4.32 -2.07
C PRO A 10 -3.43 5.41 -1.01
N LYS A 11 -4.58 5.42 -0.32
CA LYS A 11 -4.84 6.31 0.82
C LYS A 11 -3.81 6.15 1.95
N ASP A 12 -3.24 4.96 2.12
CA ASP A 12 -2.22 4.68 3.15
C ASP A 12 -0.83 5.13 2.71
N TRP A 13 -0.61 5.44 1.42
CA TRP A 13 0.69 5.91 0.91
C TRP A 13 1.07 7.28 1.48
N ALA A 14 0.11 8.06 1.96
CA ALA A 14 0.39 9.32 2.68
C ALA A 14 1.31 9.10 3.89
N LYS A 15 1.31 7.91 4.50
CA LYS A 15 2.23 7.54 5.59
C LYS A 15 3.69 7.42 5.12
N ASN A 16 3.94 7.31 3.82
CA ASN A 16 5.29 7.28 3.27
C ASN A 16 5.84 8.67 2.99
N LEU A 17 5.04 9.73 3.14
CA LEU A 17 5.55 11.12 3.11
C LEU A 17 6.55 11.41 4.24
N PHE A 18 6.57 10.58 5.29
CA PHE A 18 7.59 10.63 6.34
C PHE A 18 9.03 10.46 5.80
N LEU A 19 9.21 9.89 4.59
CA LEU A 19 10.51 9.85 3.91
C LEU A 19 11.08 11.25 3.59
N LEU A 20 10.25 12.30 3.54
CA LEU A 20 10.67 13.67 3.30
C LEU A 20 11.31 14.33 4.54
N ILE A 21 10.96 13.86 5.74
CA ILE A 21 11.45 14.43 7.00
C ILE A 21 12.99 14.46 7.08
N PRO A 22 13.70 13.32 6.91
CA PRO A 22 15.16 13.33 7.00
C PRO A 22 15.82 14.25 5.96
N VAL A 23 15.21 14.38 4.78
CA VAL A 23 15.77 15.19 3.68
C VAL A 23 15.58 16.67 3.94
N PHE A 24 14.46 17.05 4.56
CA PHE A 24 14.24 18.40 5.05
C PHE A 24 15.31 18.80 6.07
N PHE A 25 15.57 17.96 7.07
CA PHE A 25 16.59 18.24 8.09
C PHE A 25 18.03 18.15 7.56
N ALA A 26 18.27 17.40 6.50
CA ALA A 26 19.55 17.38 5.80
C ALA A 26 19.79 18.64 4.94
N GLY A 27 18.78 19.48 4.72
CA GLY A 27 18.89 20.67 3.84
C GLY A 27 18.92 20.32 2.35
N GLU A 28 18.55 19.10 1.97
CA GLU A 28 18.73 18.55 0.61
C GLU A 28 17.47 18.64 -0.26
N ILE A 29 16.44 19.38 0.17
CA ILE A 29 15.15 19.47 -0.55
C ILE A 29 15.23 20.13 -1.93
N PHE A 30 16.30 20.89 -2.20
CA PHE A 30 16.57 21.52 -3.50
C PHE A 30 17.60 20.76 -4.33
N ASN A 31 18.13 19.65 -3.83
CA ASN A 31 19.02 18.79 -4.59
C ASN A 31 18.19 17.87 -5.51
N ASN A 32 18.26 18.13 -6.81
CA ASN A 32 17.50 17.38 -7.82
C ASN A 32 17.73 15.86 -7.73
N GLN A 33 18.96 15.41 -7.47
CA GLN A 33 19.26 13.98 -7.36
C GLN A 33 18.58 13.39 -6.13
N THR A 34 18.65 14.08 -5.00
CA THR A 34 18.02 13.66 -3.76
C THR A 34 16.49 13.61 -3.89
N VAL A 35 15.88 14.62 -4.52
CA VAL A 35 14.43 14.65 -4.78
C VAL A 35 13.99 13.49 -5.66
N ILE A 36 14.70 13.21 -6.76
CA ILE A 36 14.40 12.08 -7.64
C ILE A 36 14.48 10.76 -6.86
N ASN A 37 15.53 10.58 -6.06
CA ASN A 37 15.73 9.38 -5.25
C ASN A 37 14.59 9.17 -4.23
N ILE A 38 14.12 10.24 -3.58
CA ILE A 38 13.01 10.16 -2.62
C ILE A 38 11.69 9.86 -3.32
N ILE A 39 11.42 10.46 -4.48
CA ILE A 39 10.20 10.17 -5.22
C ILE A 39 10.18 8.69 -5.61
N GLY A 40 11.30 8.16 -6.12
CA GLY A 40 11.44 6.73 -6.38
C GLY A 40 11.25 5.89 -5.12
N GLY A 41 11.92 6.26 -4.02
CA GLY A 41 11.78 5.62 -2.72
C GLY A 41 10.34 5.61 -2.21
N PHE A 42 9.62 6.72 -2.34
CA PHE A 42 8.22 6.84 -1.94
C PHE A 42 7.35 5.81 -2.67
N PHE A 43 7.51 5.65 -3.99
CA PHE A 43 6.76 4.64 -4.74
C PHE A 43 7.19 3.22 -4.35
N CYS A 44 8.49 2.94 -4.20
CA CYS A 44 8.97 1.62 -3.76
C CYS A 44 8.40 1.23 -2.38
N PHE A 45 8.50 2.11 -1.38
CA PHE A 45 7.94 1.88 -0.05
C PHE A 45 6.41 1.73 -0.08
N SER A 46 5.74 2.50 -0.93
CA SER A 46 4.28 2.41 -1.10
C SER A 46 3.84 1.09 -1.72
N LEU A 47 4.55 0.60 -2.73
CA LEU A 47 4.28 -0.69 -3.34
C LEU A 47 4.55 -1.84 -2.36
N VAL A 48 5.69 -1.83 -1.66
CA VAL A 48 6.01 -2.82 -0.63
C VAL A 48 4.94 -2.84 0.47
N ALA A 49 4.52 -1.67 0.97
CA ALA A 49 3.45 -1.58 1.96
C ALA A 49 2.12 -2.14 1.43
N SER A 50 1.78 -1.85 0.16
CA SER A 50 0.58 -2.38 -0.51
C SER A 50 0.61 -3.90 -0.56
N SER A 51 1.76 -4.50 -0.87
CA SER A 51 1.95 -5.95 -0.91
C SER A 51 1.82 -6.59 0.45
N ILE A 52 2.37 -5.97 1.50
CA ILE A 52 2.15 -6.41 2.88
C ILE A 52 0.66 -6.38 3.24
N TYR A 53 -0.08 -5.34 2.84
CA TYR A 53 -1.52 -5.29 3.07
C TYR A 53 -2.27 -6.38 2.30
N ILE A 54 -1.90 -6.66 1.04
CA ILE A 54 -2.50 -7.74 0.26
C ILE A 54 -2.24 -9.09 0.92
N ILE A 55 -1.01 -9.37 1.35
CA ILE A 55 -0.64 -10.62 2.02
C ILE A 55 -1.42 -10.78 3.33
N ASN A 56 -1.54 -9.71 4.12
CA ASN A 56 -2.32 -9.74 5.36
C ASN A 56 -3.80 -10.00 5.08
N ASP A 57 -4.41 -9.25 4.16
CA ASP A 57 -5.81 -9.45 3.77
C ASP A 57 -6.06 -10.83 3.17
N TYR A 58 -5.04 -11.46 2.54
CA TYR A 58 -5.10 -12.80 1.99
C TYR A 58 -5.05 -13.88 3.08
N ARG A 59 -4.18 -13.72 4.07
CA ARG A 59 -4.09 -14.65 5.20
C ARG A 59 -5.32 -14.57 6.08
N ASP A 60 -5.85 -13.37 6.27
CA ASP A 60 -6.89 -13.08 7.25
C ASP A 60 -8.31 -13.14 6.63
N ILE A 61 -8.49 -13.75 5.44
CA ILE A 61 -9.78 -13.76 4.70
C ILE A 61 -10.95 -14.26 5.55
N GLU A 62 -10.79 -15.40 6.22
CA GLU A 62 -11.89 -16.02 6.96
C GLU A 62 -12.23 -15.23 8.23
N ASP A 63 -11.22 -14.68 8.92
CA ASP A 63 -11.40 -13.82 10.08
C ASP A 63 -12.05 -12.49 9.70
N ASP A 64 -11.60 -11.87 8.61
CA ASP A 64 -12.12 -10.61 8.12
C ASP A 64 -13.58 -10.75 7.69
N ARG A 65 -14.02 -11.90 7.16
CA ARG A 65 -15.43 -12.17 6.83
C ARG A 65 -16.35 -12.12 8.04
N MET A 66 -15.88 -12.58 9.21
CA MET A 66 -16.65 -12.57 10.44
C MET A 66 -16.65 -11.20 11.13
N HIS A 67 -15.72 -10.31 10.76
CA HIS A 67 -15.55 -9.01 11.41
C HIS A 67 -16.56 -7.97 10.87
N PRO A 68 -17.22 -7.17 11.73
CA PRO A 68 -18.29 -6.23 11.33
C PRO A 68 -17.84 -5.21 10.27
N GLU A 69 -16.63 -4.64 10.43
CA GLU A 69 -16.07 -3.65 9.49
C GLU A 69 -15.23 -4.27 8.35
N LYS A 70 -14.36 -5.24 8.66
CA LYS A 70 -13.39 -5.79 7.72
C LYS A 70 -14.00 -6.75 6.70
N ARG A 71 -15.23 -7.24 6.91
CA ARG A 71 -15.96 -8.09 5.94
C ARG A 71 -16.15 -7.46 4.57
N THR A 72 -16.03 -6.13 4.48
CA THR A 72 -16.14 -5.38 3.23
C THR A 72 -14.81 -5.23 2.48
N ARG A 73 -13.70 -5.78 3.01
CA ARG A 73 -12.41 -5.80 2.31
C ARG A 73 -12.54 -6.67 1.04
N PRO A 74 -11.87 -6.31 -0.06
CA PRO A 74 -12.08 -6.98 -1.34
C PRO A 74 -11.87 -8.50 -1.33
N LEU A 75 -10.87 -8.98 -0.57
CA LEU A 75 -10.60 -10.41 -0.42
C LEU A 75 -11.61 -11.14 0.46
N ALA A 76 -11.99 -10.55 1.60
CA ALA A 76 -13.02 -11.09 2.49
C ALA A 76 -14.39 -11.14 1.80
N ALA A 77 -14.78 -10.06 1.12
CA ALA A 77 -16.02 -9.93 0.38
C ALA A 77 -16.05 -10.73 -0.95
N GLY A 78 -14.91 -11.26 -1.39
CA GLY A 78 -14.80 -11.99 -2.66
C GLY A 78 -14.94 -11.12 -3.92
N THR A 79 -14.86 -9.79 -3.81
CA THR A 79 -14.94 -8.88 -4.96
C THR A 79 -13.63 -8.82 -5.77
N VAL A 80 -12.54 -9.30 -5.20
CA VAL A 80 -11.27 -9.60 -5.90
C VAL A 80 -10.92 -11.07 -5.65
N SER A 81 -10.57 -11.82 -6.70
CA SER A 81 -10.20 -13.22 -6.55
C SER A 81 -8.83 -13.37 -5.87
N LYS A 82 -8.64 -14.49 -5.17
CA LYS A 82 -7.37 -14.85 -4.53
C LYS A 82 -6.20 -14.81 -5.51
N SER A 83 -6.38 -15.38 -6.71
CA SER A 83 -5.36 -15.40 -7.76
C SER A 83 -5.03 -14.00 -8.27
N ALA A 84 -6.04 -13.14 -8.48
CA ALA A 84 -5.81 -11.77 -8.94
C ALA A 84 -5.07 -10.95 -7.88
N ALA A 85 -5.38 -11.12 -6.59
CA ALA A 85 -4.68 -10.44 -5.51
C ALA A 85 -3.19 -10.82 -5.46
N ILE A 86 -2.86 -12.10 -5.61
CA ILE A 86 -1.45 -12.55 -5.69
C ILE A 86 -0.77 -11.99 -6.94
N ALA A 87 -1.46 -11.96 -8.08
CA ALA A 87 -0.89 -11.43 -9.33
C ALA A 87 -0.54 -9.93 -9.25
N ILE A 88 -1.24 -9.15 -8.42
CA ILE A 88 -0.97 -7.72 -8.21
C ILE A 88 -0.17 -7.43 -6.94
N CYS A 89 0.29 -8.47 -6.24
CA CYS A 89 1.20 -8.32 -5.11
C CYS A 89 2.56 -7.87 -5.68
N ALA A 90 2.86 -6.59 -5.52
CA ALA A 90 4.01 -5.91 -6.12
C ALA A 90 5.31 -6.06 -5.33
#